data_AF-A0A2I0NUQ6-F1
#
_entry.id   AF-A0A2I0NUQ6-F1
#
_cell.length_a   1.000
_cell.length_b   1.000
_cell.length_c   1.000
_cell.angle_alpha   90.00
_cell.angle_beta   90.00
_cell.angle_gamma   90.00
#
_symmetry.space_group_name_H-M   'P 1'
#
loop_
_entity.id
_entity.type
_entity.pdbx_description
1 polymer ?
#
loop_
_entity_poly.entity_id
_entity_poly.type
_entity_poly.pdbx_seq_one_letter_code
_entity_poly.pdbx_strand_id
1 'polypeptide(L)'
;SHLNLFGNHMLNLLFKVAHSRDLHDILSGYRAFTKLAILQMHLKERGFEIETEISVESVRNGQRVMVVPIKYSQRPGTATKLSPFHDGIKIVSTIYRLARVNNPMFYFGMMGLFTSVLGLLVGVFVVLEWMNHIDHIPLTILTVLLIVVGIEIFMFGMISDMLLIFHREIIREIQLLQPPKHP
;
A
#
# COMPACT_ATOMS: atom_id res chain seq x y z
N SER A 1 13.20 -6.50 -20.06
CA SER A 1 14.18 -6.87 -19.01
C SER A 1 13.45 -7.63 -17.91
N HIS A 2 14.01 -8.72 -17.39
CA HIS A 2 13.44 -9.51 -16.28
C HIS A 2 13.19 -8.66 -15.02
N LEU A 3 13.97 -7.59 -14.81
CA LEU A 3 13.76 -6.65 -13.70
C LEU A 3 12.41 -5.92 -13.76
N ASN A 4 11.92 -5.58 -14.95
CA ASN A 4 10.65 -4.85 -15.07
C ASN A 4 9.45 -5.76 -14.76
N LEU A 5 9.53 -7.03 -15.14
CA LEU A 5 8.51 -8.04 -14.81
C LEU A 5 8.44 -8.28 -13.31
N PHE A 6 9.61 -8.40 -12.65
CA PHE A 6 9.69 -8.53 -11.20
C PHE A 6 9.14 -7.29 -10.48
N GLY A 7 9.52 -6.09 -10.93
CA GLY A 7 8.99 -4.83 -10.38
C GLY A 7 7.47 -4.72 -10.52
N ASN A 8 6.92 -5.03 -11.69
CA ASN A 8 5.46 -5.04 -11.90
C ASN A 8 4.76 -6.03 -10.98
N HIS A 9 5.32 -7.24 -10.82
CA HIS A 9 4.76 -8.24 -9.93
C HIS A 9 4.74 -7.78 -8.47
N MET A 10 5.85 -7.20 -7.99
CA MET A 10 5.95 -6.65 -6.64
C MET A 10 4.96 -5.50 -6.41
N LEU A 11 4.79 -4.61 -7.38
CA LEU A 11 3.86 -3.48 -7.32
C LEU A 11 2.40 -3.93 -7.33
N ASN A 12 2.04 -4.91 -8.17
CA ASN A 12 0.72 -5.53 -8.17
C ASN A 12 0.43 -6.22 -6.81
N LEU A 13 1.42 -6.89 -6.22
CA LEU A 13 1.29 -7.50 -4.90
C LEU A 13 1.05 -6.45 -3.81
N LEU A 14 1.84 -5.37 -3.79
CA LEU A 14 1.66 -4.26 -2.84
C LEU A 14 0.27 -3.63 -2.98
N PHE A 15 -0.19 -3.37 -4.21
CA PHE A 15 -1.52 -2.84 -4.46
C PHE A 15 -2.62 -3.79 -3.97
N LYS A 16 -2.49 -5.09 -4.27
CA LYS A 16 -3.43 -6.12 -3.84
C LYS A 16 -3.55 -6.16 -2.32
N VAL A 17 -2.43 -6.10 -1.61
CA VAL A 17 -2.44 -6.09 -0.14
C VAL A 17 -3.00 -4.78 0.40
N ALA A 18 -2.60 -3.63 -0.15
CA ALA A 18 -3.04 -2.31 0.32
C ALA A 18 -4.54 -2.05 0.09
N HIS A 19 -5.07 -2.46 -1.07
CA HIS A 19 -6.43 -2.13 -1.51
C HIS A 19 -7.40 -3.32 -1.49
N SER A 20 -6.95 -4.50 -1.04
CA SER A 20 -7.76 -5.74 -0.97
C SER A 20 -8.50 -6.07 -2.28
N ARG A 21 -7.95 -5.64 -3.42
CA ARG A 21 -8.51 -5.82 -4.77
C ARG A 21 -7.38 -6.25 -5.70
N ASP A 22 -7.62 -7.35 -6.41
CA ASP A 22 -6.64 -7.90 -7.33
C ASP A 22 -6.80 -7.29 -8.72
N LEU A 23 -6.07 -6.20 -8.96
CA LEU A 23 -5.88 -5.66 -10.29
C LEU A 23 -4.57 -6.26 -10.82
N HIS A 24 -4.67 -7.33 -11.61
CA HIS A 24 -3.51 -8.09 -12.13
C HIS A 24 -2.51 -7.24 -12.95
N ASP A 25 -2.89 -6.02 -13.34
CA ASP A 25 -2.00 -5.06 -14.01
C ASP A 25 -2.44 -3.62 -13.69
N ILE A 26 -1.77 -2.99 -12.73
CA ILE A 26 -2.02 -1.59 -12.35
C ILE A 26 -1.18 -0.59 -13.16
N LEU A 27 -0.18 -1.06 -13.91
CA LEU A 27 0.84 -0.20 -14.53
C LEU A 27 0.63 -0.03 -16.04
N SER A 28 -0.30 -0.78 -16.64
CA SER A 28 -0.67 -0.57 -18.04
C SER A 28 -1.37 0.77 -18.25
N GLY A 29 -0.81 1.61 -19.12
CA GLY A 29 -1.44 2.87 -19.53
C GLY A 29 -2.64 2.71 -20.47
N TYR A 30 -2.87 1.51 -21.05
CA TYR A 30 -3.97 1.29 -21.98
C TYR A 30 -5.25 0.88 -21.23
N ARG A 31 -6.17 1.83 -21.09
CA ARG A 31 -7.41 1.67 -20.32
C ARG A 31 -8.61 2.29 -21.03
N ALA A 32 -9.77 1.68 -20.84
CA ALA A 32 -11.06 2.19 -21.32
C ALA A 32 -11.95 2.52 -20.11
N PHE A 33 -12.66 3.64 -20.17
CA PHE A 33 -13.50 4.15 -19.09
C PHE A 33 -14.90 4.47 -19.58
N THR A 34 -15.90 4.28 -18.72
CA THR A 34 -17.21 4.88 -18.93
C THR A 34 -17.17 6.36 -18.54
N LYS A 35 -18.05 7.18 -19.12
CA LYS A 35 -18.13 8.61 -18.80
C LYS A 35 -18.42 8.85 -17.31
N LEU A 36 -19.24 8.03 -16.69
CA LEU A 36 -19.51 8.11 -15.25
C LEU A 36 -18.26 7.79 -14.42
N ALA A 37 -17.51 6.76 -14.81
CA ALA A 37 -16.33 6.36 -14.07
C ALA A 37 -15.28 7.47 -14.02
N ILE A 38 -14.99 8.12 -15.15
CA ILE A 38 -13.97 9.18 -15.21
C ILE A 38 -14.40 10.45 -14.45
N LEU A 39 -15.68 10.79 -14.46
CA LEU A 39 -16.20 11.98 -13.75
C LEU A 39 -16.19 11.84 -12.23
N GLN A 40 -16.15 10.60 -11.71
CA GLN A 40 -16.07 10.33 -10.28
C GLN A 40 -14.61 10.30 -9.76
N MET A 41 -13.63 10.24 -10.66
CA MET A 41 -12.21 10.17 -10.28
C MET A 41 -11.66 11.57 -9.98
N HIS A 42 -10.93 11.69 -8.87
CA HIS A 42 -10.24 12.92 -8.48
C HIS A 42 -8.74 12.76 -8.68
N LEU A 43 -8.30 12.87 -9.93
CA LEU A 43 -6.89 12.66 -10.32
C LEU A 43 -6.06 13.93 -10.11
N LYS A 44 -4.91 13.82 -9.45
CA LYS A 44 -3.98 14.95 -9.19
C LYS A 44 -2.57 14.69 -9.72
N GLU A 45 -2.19 13.44 -9.93
CA GLU A 45 -0.83 13.09 -10.31
C GLU A 45 -0.52 13.43 -11.78
N ARG A 46 0.74 13.83 -12.04
CA ARG A 46 1.23 14.18 -13.38
C ARG A 46 2.49 13.36 -13.67
N GLY A 47 2.33 12.19 -14.29
CA GLY A 47 3.45 11.30 -14.64
C GLY A 47 3.05 9.82 -14.58
N PHE A 48 4.03 8.92 -14.44
CA PHE A 48 3.85 7.47 -14.28
C PHE A 48 3.06 7.03 -13.03
N GLU A 49 2.72 7.98 -12.16
CA GLU A 49 1.93 7.75 -10.96
C GLU A 49 0.42 7.76 -11.27
N ILE A 50 0.02 8.33 -12.42
CA ILE A 50 -1.39 8.47 -12.80
C ILE A 50 -2.07 7.12 -13.00
N GLU A 51 -1.36 6.13 -13.55
CA GLU A 51 -1.88 4.77 -13.74
C GLU A 51 -2.27 4.11 -12.40
N THR A 52 -1.46 4.37 -11.37
CA THR A 52 -1.70 3.88 -10.01
C THR A 52 -2.86 4.64 -9.37
N GLU A 53 -2.88 5.98 -9.48
CA GLU A 53 -3.95 6.81 -8.93
C GLU A 53 -5.32 6.43 -9.52
N ILE A 54 -5.41 6.22 -10.84
CA ILE A 54 -6.61 5.73 -11.52
C ILE A 54 -7.06 4.39 -10.93
N SER A 55 -6.12 3.47 -10.71
CA SER A 55 -6.42 2.15 -10.13
C SER A 55 -6.96 2.26 -8.71
N VAL A 56 -6.37 3.13 -7.89
CA VAL A 56 -6.83 3.40 -6.52
C VAL A 56 -8.20 4.07 -6.52
N GLU A 57 -8.42 5.11 -7.32
CA GLU A 57 -9.70 5.81 -7.44
C GLU A 57 -10.81 4.88 -7.92
N SER A 58 -10.52 3.99 -8.87
CA SER A 58 -11.47 2.99 -9.36
C SER A 58 -11.92 2.05 -8.23
N VAL A 59 -10.99 1.60 -7.39
CA VAL A 59 -11.31 0.77 -6.22
C VAL A 59 -12.07 1.58 -5.16
N ARG A 60 -11.62 2.81 -4.85
CA ARG A 60 -12.25 3.68 -3.84
C ARG A 60 -13.70 4.01 -4.20
N ASN A 61 -13.97 4.27 -5.48
CA ASN A 61 -15.31 4.57 -5.98
C ASN A 61 -16.17 3.31 -6.22
N GLY A 62 -15.68 2.12 -5.86
CA GLY A 62 -16.42 0.87 -6.03
C GLY A 62 -16.69 0.48 -7.49
N GLN A 63 -15.88 0.97 -8.43
CA GLN A 63 -16.10 0.73 -9.85
C GLN A 63 -15.83 -0.73 -10.22
N ARG A 64 -16.56 -1.22 -11.25
CA ARG A 64 -16.32 -2.54 -11.83
C ARG A 64 -15.12 -2.45 -12.78
N VAL A 65 -14.05 -3.16 -12.46
CA VAL A 65 -12.81 -3.18 -13.24
C VAL A 65 -12.57 -4.61 -13.73
N MET A 66 -12.20 -4.75 -15.01
CA MET A 66 -11.82 -6.01 -15.64
C MET A 66 -10.47 -5.83 -16.32
N VAL A 67 -9.55 -6.76 -16.08
CA VAL A 67 -8.25 -6.82 -16.77
C VAL A 67 -8.39 -7.80 -17.93
N VAL A 68 -8.20 -7.32 -19.16
CA VAL A 68 -8.22 -8.16 -20.36
C VAL A 68 -6.79 -8.61 -20.65
N PRO A 69 -6.50 -9.92 -20.72
CA PRO A 69 -5.15 -10.41 -20.96
C PRO A 69 -4.68 -10.04 -22.37
N ILE A 70 -3.51 -9.41 -22.45
CA ILE A 70 -2.85 -9.07 -23.72
C ILE A 70 -1.51 -9.80 -23.83
N LYS A 71 -1.10 -10.12 -25.06
CA LYS A 71 0.26 -10.60 -25.31
C LYS A 71 1.21 -9.41 -25.43
N TYR A 72 2.20 -9.36 -24.54
CA TYR A 72 3.27 -8.37 -24.63
C TYR A 72 4.25 -8.75 -25.74
N SER A 73 4.32 -7.92 -26.76
CA SER A 73 5.37 -8.00 -27.79
C SER A 73 6.47 -6.99 -27.47
N GLN A 74 7.73 -7.40 -27.55
CA GLN A 74 8.85 -6.47 -27.41
C GLN A 74 8.83 -5.48 -28.58
N ARG A 75 8.89 -4.18 -28.27
CA ARG A 75 9.01 -3.14 -29.29
C ARG A 75 10.46 -3.13 -29.80
N PRO A 76 10.73 -3.38 -31.10
CA PRO A 76 12.08 -3.29 -31.63
C PRO A 76 12.57 -1.84 -31.60
N GLY A 77 13.78 -1.61 -31.10
CA GLY A 77 14.51 -0.35 -31.33
C GLY A 77 14.17 0.86 -30.46
N THR A 78 13.48 0.71 -29.33
CA THR A 78 13.36 1.82 -28.36
C THR A 78 13.94 1.40 -27.02
N ALA A 79 15.03 2.07 -26.60
CA ALA A 79 15.53 1.93 -25.24
C ALA A 79 14.38 2.25 -24.29
N THR A 80 14.14 1.33 -23.35
CA THR A 80 13.11 1.49 -22.33
C THR A 80 13.43 2.79 -21.57
N LYS A 81 12.60 3.83 -21.76
CA LYS A 81 12.67 5.11 -21.04
C LYS A 81 12.38 4.98 -19.53
N LEU A 82 12.29 3.76 -19.01
CA LEU A 82 12.07 3.50 -17.60
C LEU A 82 13.43 3.29 -16.92
N SER A 83 13.63 4.04 -15.86
CA SER A 83 14.65 3.77 -14.86
C SER A 83 13.99 2.92 -13.77
N PRO A 84 14.17 1.59 -13.74
CA PRO A 84 13.36 0.69 -12.91
C PRO A 84 13.45 1.03 -11.41
N PHE A 85 14.59 1.56 -10.99
CA PHE A 85 14.85 1.95 -9.61
C PHE A 85 14.21 3.30 -9.26
N HIS A 86 14.42 4.34 -10.08
CA HIS A 86 13.93 5.69 -9.79
C HIS A 86 12.41 5.79 -9.95
N ASP A 87 11.87 5.18 -11.01
CA ASP A 87 10.42 5.17 -11.25
C ASP A 87 9.72 4.18 -10.31
N GLY A 88 10.36 3.06 -9.96
CA GLY A 88 9.86 2.11 -8.97
C GLY A 88 9.73 2.71 -7.57
N ILE A 89 10.74 3.47 -7.09
CA ILE A 89 10.68 4.17 -5.80
C ILE A 89 9.53 5.19 -5.77
N LYS A 90 9.32 5.93 -6.87
CA LYS A 90 8.19 6.86 -6.99
C LYS A 90 6.86 6.13 -6.87
N ILE A 91 6.64 5.07 -7.65
CA ILE A 91 5.39 4.30 -7.60
C ILE A 91 5.17 3.69 -6.21
N VAL A 92 6.20 3.12 -5.58
CA VAL A 92 6.09 2.61 -4.20
C VAL A 92 5.69 3.73 -3.24
N SER A 93 6.29 4.91 -3.36
CA SER A 93 5.93 6.09 -2.57
C SER A 93 4.48 6.54 -2.81
N THR A 94 4.00 6.51 -4.06
CA THR A 94 2.61 6.85 -4.41
C THR A 94 1.63 5.82 -3.83
N ILE A 95 1.89 4.52 -4.00
CA ILE A 95 1.11 3.44 -3.39
C ILE A 95 1.09 3.62 -1.88
N TYR A 96 2.25 3.89 -1.28
CA TYR A 96 2.37 4.12 0.16
C TYR A 96 1.58 5.35 0.64
N ARG A 97 1.64 6.46 -0.10
CA ARG A 97 0.88 7.69 0.19
C ARG A 97 -0.63 7.49 0.06
N LEU A 98 -1.07 6.76 -0.96
CA LEU A 98 -2.47 6.44 -1.22
C LEU A 98 -3.01 5.39 -0.24
N ALA A 99 -2.20 4.40 0.14
CA ALA A 99 -2.53 3.40 1.14
C ALA A 99 -2.70 4.04 2.52
N ARG A 100 -1.85 5.02 2.90
CA ARG A 100 -1.97 5.77 4.16
C ARG A 100 -3.36 6.40 4.35
N VAL A 101 -4.01 6.83 3.27
CA VAL A 101 -5.33 7.47 3.31
C VAL A 101 -6.48 6.46 3.33
N ASN A 102 -6.30 5.29 2.70
CA ASN A 102 -7.37 4.31 2.51
C ASN A 102 -7.34 3.11 3.47
N ASN A 103 -6.18 2.78 4.04
CA ASN A 103 -5.97 1.62 4.90
C ASN A 103 -4.85 1.91 5.93
N PRO A 104 -5.17 2.59 7.05
CA PRO A 104 -4.19 2.97 8.07
C PRO A 104 -3.62 1.74 8.79
N MET A 105 -4.37 0.63 8.87
CA MET A 105 -3.84 -0.64 9.39
C MET A 105 -2.66 -1.13 8.58
N PHE A 106 -2.69 -1.02 7.26
CA PHE A 106 -1.56 -1.43 6.42
C PHE A 106 -0.30 -0.60 6.73
N TYR A 107 -0.45 0.73 6.86
CA TYR A 107 0.67 1.64 7.14
C TYR A 107 1.32 1.36 8.50
N PHE A 108 0.52 1.47 9.56
CA PHE A 108 1.00 1.30 10.93
C PHE A 108 1.33 -0.16 11.22
N GLY A 109 0.57 -1.11 10.66
CA GLY A 109 0.83 -2.54 10.77
C GLY A 109 2.18 -2.92 10.16
N MET A 110 2.54 -2.42 8.98
CA MET A 110 3.86 -2.68 8.39
C MET A 110 5.01 -2.08 9.22
N MET A 111 4.85 -0.83 9.69
CA MET A 111 5.86 -0.19 10.55
C MET A 111 6.02 -0.90 11.90
N GLY A 112 4.91 -1.25 12.54
CA GLY A 112 4.89 -2.00 13.79
C GLY A 112 5.53 -3.37 13.62
N LEU A 113 5.14 -4.12 12.58
CA LEU A 113 5.71 -5.43 12.27
C LEU A 113 7.22 -5.35 12.00
N PHE A 114 7.66 -4.39 11.18
CA PHE A 114 9.08 -4.20 10.91
C PHE A 114 9.87 -3.93 12.20
N THR A 115 9.36 -3.05 13.06
CA THR A 115 10.00 -2.67 14.32
C THR A 115 10.02 -3.84 15.31
N SER A 116 8.92 -4.58 15.43
CA SER A 116 8.83 -5.78 16.27
C SER A 116 9.74 -6.91 15.78
N VAL A 117 9.83 -7.14 14.47
CA VAL A 117 10.76 -8.13 13.89
C VAL A 117 12.20 -7.72 14.14
N LEU A 118 12.55 -6.45 13.95
CA LEU A 118 13.88 -5.93 14.27
C LEU A 118 14.21 -6.13 15.76
N GLY A 119 13.27 -5.80 16.65
CA GLY A 119 13.39 -6.06 18.08
C GLY A 119 13.61 -7.53 18.39
N LEU A 120 12.84 -8.44 17.77
CA LEU A 120 13.03 -9.88 17.92
C LEU A 120 14.40 -10.37 17.45
N LEU A 121 14.91 -9.87 16.31
CA LEU A 121 16.23 -10.26 15.81
C LEU A 121 17.34 -9.83 16.78
N VAL A 122 17.28 -8.59 17.29
CA VAL A 122 18.22 -8.12 18.32
C VAL A 122 18.07 -8.93 19.60
N GLY A 123 16.84 -9.26 19.99
CA GLY A 123 16.57 -10.08 21.18
C GLY A 123 17.13 -11.50 21.07
N VAL A 124 16.98 -12.15 19.91
CA VAL A 124 17.59 -13.46 19.65
C VAL A 124 19.11 -13.37 19.74
N PHE A 125 19.71 -12.33 19.15
CA PHE A 125 21.15 -12.11 19.24
C PHE A 125 21.61 -11.96 20.71
N VAL A 126 20.92 -11.14 21.50
CA VAL A 126 21.21 -10.94 22.93
C VAL A 126 21.09 -12.25 23.71
N VAL A 127 20.07 -13.06 23.45
CA VAL A 127 19.88 -14.36 24.12
C VAL A 127 21.02 -15.33 23.78
N LEU A 128 21.45 -15.39 22.52
CA LEU A 128 22.57 -16.24 22.10
C LEU A 128 23.89 -15.82 22.75
N GLU A 129 24.17 -14.52 22.80
CA GLU A 129 25.35 -13.97 23.49
C GLU A 129 25.31 -14.22 25.00
N TRP A 130 24.13 -14.12 25.61
CA TRP A 130 23.94 -14.42 27.02
C TRP A 130 24.24 -15.89 27.35
N MET A 131 23.89 -16.84 26.46
CA MET A 131 24.28 -18.25 26.62
C MET A 131 25.81 -18.44 26.60
N ASN A 132 26.53 -17.58 25.89
CA ASN A 132 28.00 -17.55 25.86
C ASN A 132 28.61 -16.77 27.04
N HIS A 133 27.81 -16.42 28.05
CA HIS A 133 28.21 -15.69 29.26
C HIS A 133 28.70 -14.25 28.98
N ILE A 134 28.21 -13.62 27.91
CA ILE A 134 28.51 -12.23 27.57
C ILE A 134 27.26 -11.36 27.78
N ASP A 135 27.32 -10.49 28.77
CA ASP A 135 26.19 -9.62 29.14
C ASP A 135 26.17 -8.34 28.31
N HIS A 136 25.11 -8.16 27.54
CA HIS A 136 24.86 -6.96 26.72
C HIS A 136 23.66 -6.14 27.24
N ILE A 137 23.76 -5.61 28.45
CA ILE A 137 22.66 -4.86 29.12
C ILE A 137 22.03 -3.77 28.22
N PRO A 138 22.79 -2.92 27.50
CA PRO A 138 22.19 -1.89 26.64
C PRO A 138 21.35 -2.47 25.48
N LEU A 139 21.79 -3.58 24.88
CA LEU A 139 21.07 -4.24 23.79
C LEU A 139 19.80 -4.93 24.30
N THR A 140 19.79 -5.43 25.53
CA THR A 140 18.58 -5.97 26.17
C THR A 140 17.51 -4.89 26.35
N ILE A 141 17.90 -3.70 26.83
CA ILE A 141 16.99 -2.56 26.97
C ILE A 141 16.45 -2.12 25.60
N LEU A 142 17.33 -2.02 24.59
CA LEU A 142 16.95 -1.68 23.22
C LEU A 142 15.95 -2.70 22.64
N THR A 143 16.18 -4.00 22.88
CA THR A 143 15.30 -5.09 22.45
C THR A 143 13.88 -4.89 22.99
N VAL A 144 13.75 -4.69 24.30
CA VAL A 144 12.45 -4.50 24.96
C VAL A 144 11.76 -3.25 24.39
N LEU A 145 12.51 -2.15 24.25
CA LEU A 145 11.97 -0.89 23.72
C LEU A 145 11.47 -1.03 22.28
N LEU A 146 12.22 -1.71 21.41
CA LEU A 146 11.81 -1.98 20.03
C LEU A 146 10.55 -2.84 19.95
N ILE A 147 10.46 -3.87 20.78
CA ILE A 147 9.27 -4.75 20.81
C ILE A 147 8.04 -3.97 21.29
N VAL A 148 8.15 -3.22 22.38
CA VAL A 148 7.05 -2.43 22.94
C VAL A 148 6.57 -1.38 21.94
N VAL A 149 7.48 -0.59 21.37
CA VAL A 149 7.15 0.44 20.38
C VAL A 149 6.52 -0.19 19.13
N GLY A 150 7.04 -1.34 18.67
CA GLY A 150 6.47 -2.05 17.52
C GLY A 150 5.02 -2.50 17.77
N ILE A 151 4.73 -3.01 18.97
CA ILE A 151 3.37 -3.40 19.39
C ILE A 151 2.46 -2.18 19.49
N GLU A 152 2.92 -1.07 20.07
CA GLU A 152 2.13 0.17 20.17
C GLU A 152 1.76 0.70 18.78
N ILE A 153 2.72 0.78 17.85
CA ILE A 153 2.46 1.20 16.48
C ILE A 153 1.43 0.28 15.81
N PHE A 154 1.54 -1.04 15.99
CA PHE A 154 0.57 -1.99 15.47
C PHE A 154 -0.84 -1.74 16.01
N MET A 155 -0.96 -1.52 17.33
CA MET A 155 -2.23 -1.20 18.00
C MET A 155 -2.83 0.11 17.48
N PHE A 156 -2.02 1.15 17.29
CA PHE A 156 -2.48 2.41 16.68
C PHE A 156 -3.01 2.21 15.26
N GLY A 157 -2.40 1.29 14.49
CA GLY A 157 -2.91 0.90 13.18
C GLY A 157 -4.30 0.30 13.23
N MET A 158 -4.51 -0.65 14.14
CA MET A 158 -5.79 -1.33 14.32
C MET A 158 -6.88 -0.35 14.75
N ILE A 159 -6.58 0.55 15.70
CA ILE A 159 -7.51 1.58 16.17
C ILE A 159 -7.86 2.55 15.04
N SER A 160 -6.87 2.98 14.26
CA SER A 160 -7.08 3.89 13.13
C SER A 160 -8.01 3.28 12.08
N ASP A 161 -7.88 1.98 11.81
CA ASP A 161 -8.74 1.27 10.86
C ASP A 161 -10.18 1.14 11.37
N MET A 162 -10.34 0.75 12.64
CA MET A 162 -11.65 0.74 13.29
C MET A 162 -12.31 2.12 13.25
N LEU A 163 -11.54 3.19 13.50
CA LEU A 163 -12.04 4.56 13.46
C LEU A 163 -12.49 4.96 12.04
N LEU A 164 -11.75 4.57 11.00
CA LEU A 164 -12.16 4.84 9.61
C LEU A 164 -13.42 4.07 9.22
N ILE A 165 -13.54 2.79 9.61
CA ILE A 165 -14.74 1.99 9.34
C ILE A 165 -15.94 2.63 10.05
N PHE A 166 -15.78 2.98 11.32
CA PHE A 166 -16.82 3.65 12.10
C PHE A 166 -17.24 5.00 11.49
N HIS A 167 -16.28 5.82 11.06
CA HIS A 167 -16.55 7.10 10.41
C HIS A 167 -17.32 6.93 9.08
N ARG A 168 -16.96 5.91 8.29
CA ARG A 168 -17.65 5.59 7.03
C ARG A 168 -19.10 5.13 7.28
N GLU A 169 -19.31 4.30 8.30
CA GLU A 169 -20.66 3.84 8.67
C GLU A 169 -21.54 5.01 9.11
N ILE A 170 -21.01 5.90 9.96
CA ILE A 170 -21.73 7.11 10.40
C ILE A 170 -22.12 7.99 9.20
N ILE A 171 -21.19 8.25 8.27
CA ILE A 171 -21.51 9.07 7.09
C ILE A 171 -22.61 8.41 6.25
N ARG A 172 -22.57 7.09 6.10
CA ARG A 172 -23.56 6.34 5.34
C ARG A 172 -24.95 6.44 5.96
N GLU A 173 -25.05 6.30 7.28
CA GLU A 173 -26.31 6.47 8.00
C GLU A 173 -26.85 7.91 7.87
N ILE A 174 -25.98 8.92 7.99
CA ILE A 174 -26.36 10.32 7.77
C ILE A 174 -26.92 10.53 6.36
N GLN A 175 -26.33 9.92 5.34
CA GLN A 175 -26.80 10.03 3.95
C GLN A 175 -28.17 9.37 3.74
N LEU A 176 -28.44 8.25 4.41
CA LEU A 176 -29.74 7.57 4.35
C LEU A 176 -30.85 8.39 5.03
N LEU A 177 -30.51 9.14 6.07
CA LEU A 177 -31.45 10.01 6.78
C LEU A 177 -31.68 11.37 6.09
N GLN A 178 -30.81 11.75 5.14
CA GLN A 178 -31.00 12.98 4.37
C GLN A 178 -32.07 12.77 3.28
N PRO A 179 -33.10 13.63 3.19
CA PRO A 179 -34.05 13.57 2.10
C PRO A 179 -33.33 13.79 0.76
N PRO A 180 -33.79 13.16 -0.34
CA PRO A 180 -33.13 13.26 -1.63
C PRO A 180 -32.98 14.73 -2.02
N LYS A 181 -31.74 15.12 -2.37
CA LYS A 181 -31.47 16.47 -2.88
C LYS A 181 -32.35 16.68 -4.12
N HIS A 182 -33.28 17.63 -4.02
CA HIS A 182 -34.08 18.04 -5.17
C HIS A 182 -33.15 18.58 -6.28
N PRO A 183 -33.45 18.28 -7.56
CA PRO A 183 -32.64 18.66 -8.70
C PRO A 183 -32.52 20.17 -8.89
#